data_AF-A0A0B6YZL9-F1
#
_entry.id   AF-A0A0B6YZL9-F1
#
_cell.length_a   1.000
_cell.length_b   1.000
_cell.length_c   1.000
_cell.angle_alpha   90.00
_cell.angle_beta   90.00
_cell.angle_gamma   90.00
#
_symmetry.space_group_name_H-M   'P 1'
#
loop_
_entity.id
_entity.type
_entity.pdbx_description
1 polymer ?
#
loop_
_entity_poly.entity_id
_entity_poly.type
_entity_poly.pdbx_seq_one_letter_code
_entity_poly.pdbx_strand_id
1 'polypeptide(L)'
;TEPSTRQRLHSVVDDMELISKELIEQLAMPKSQKRADAPDTTDLMELLIEKDTEVKELLKTAEEQDKVQKGMDGLRAEVHKRDAEIKQLQRVLKEAETIMATAVYQAKQKLSAVRQAQNNRISSEELIKYAHRISASNAVAAPPTWGPGDARRPYPTDLEMRHSFLSMGTFPEASSTTSATSTPSLARLYSQESQPSSHPHHHYQTQQQQQQQQ
;
A
#
# COMPACT_ATOMS: atom_id res chain seq x y z
N THR A 1 -29.45 10.52 -38.25
CA THR A 1 -28.35 9.61 -37.92
C THR A 1 -28.21 8.66 -39.08
N GLU A 2 -27.06 8.65 -39.74
CA GLU A 2 -26.81 7.75 -40.87
C GLU A 2 -26.95 6.28 -40.42
N PRO A 3 -27.68 5.43 -41.16
CA PRO A 3 -27.84 4.02 -40.81
C PRO A 3 -26.50 3.31 -40.92
N SER A 4 -26.22 2.39 -39.99
CA SER A 4 -24.93 1.68 -39.95
C SER A 4 -24.77 0.79 -41.18
N THR A 5 -23.52 0.49 -41.56
CA THR A 5 -23.20 -0.42 -42.68
C THR A 5 -23.95 -1.74 -42.57
N ARG A 6 -24.13 -2.27 -41.35
CA ARG A 6 -24.92 -3.48 -41.08
C ARG A 6 -26.41 -3.28 -41.39
N GLN A 7 -27.00 -2.16 -40.98
CA GLN A 7 -28.40 -1.87 -41.24
C GLN A 7 -28.66 -1.65 -42.74
N ARG A 8 -27.73 -0.99 -43.42
CA ARG A 8 -27.77 -0.82 -44.89
C ARG A 8 -27.67 -2.17 -45.61
N LEU A 9 -26.73 -3.04 -45.23
CA LEU A 9 -26.61 -4.39 -45.79
C LEU A 9 -27.90 -5.20 -45.63
N HIS A 10 -28.54 -5.16 -44.45
CA HIS A 10 -29.81 -5.85 -44.25
C HIS A 10 -30.91 -5.31 -45.15
N SER A 11 -31.05 -3.98 -45.26
CA SER A 11 -32.06 -3.36 -46.10
C SER A 11 -31.90 -3.73 -47.59
N VAL A 12 -30.67 -3.72 -48.11
CA VAL A 12 -30.43 -4.03 -49.53
C VAL A 12 -30.70 -5.51 -49.82
N VAL A 13 -30.43 -6.41 -48.87
CA VAL A 13 -30.77 -7.84 -49.01
C VAL A 13 -32.29 -8.06 -48.99
N ASP A 14 -33.01 -7.36 -48.12
CA ASP A 14 -34.48 -7.42 -48.08
C ASP A 14 -35.09 -6.89 -49.39
N ASP A 15 -34.53 -5.81 -49.94
CA ASP A 15 -34.92 -5.27 -51.26
C ASP A 15 -34.65 -6.29 -52.39
N MET A 16 -33.47 -6.95 -52.39
CA MET A 16 -33.15 -7.99 -53.36
C MET A 16 -34.10 -9.18 -53.27
N GLU A 17 -34.50 -9.58 -52.06
CA GLU A 17 -35.49 -10.65 -51.85
C GLU A 17 -36.85 -10.27 -52.45
N LEU A 18 -37.29 -9.02 -52.23
CA LEU A 18 -38.55 -8.50 -52.76
C LEU A 18 -38.54 -8.48 -54.29
N ILE A 19 -37.49 -7.92 -54.89
CA ILE A 19 -37.32 -7.86 -56.35
C ILE A 19 -37.28 -9.27 -56.95
N SER A 20 -36.58 -10.21 -56.31
CA SER A 20 -36.48 -11.59 -56.78
C SER A 20 -37.83 -12.31 -56.75
N LYS A 21 -38.64 -12.09 -55.71
CA LYS A 21 -40.01 -12.65 -55.62
C LYS A 21 -40.90 -12.10 -56.73
N GLU A 22 -40.86 -10.80 -56.97
CA GLU A 22 -41.66 -10.15 -58.01
C GLU A 22 -41.24 -10.59 -59.42
N LEU A 23 -39.92 -10.74 -59.67
CA LEU A 23 -39.39 -11.28 -60.94
C LEU A 23 -39.88 -12.72 -61.20
N ILE A 24 -39.82 -13.59 -60.19
CA ILE A 24 -40.28 -14.98 -60.30
C ILE A 24 -41.79 -15.03 -60.55
N GLU A 25 -42.56 -14.20 -59.85
CA GLU A 25 -44.02 -14.15 -60.01
C GLU A 25 -44.43 -13.67 -61.41
N GLN A 26 -43.70 -12.70 -61.98
CA GLN A 26 -43.92 -12.26 -63.36
C GLN A 26 -43.53 -13.27 -64.44
N LEU A 27 -42.50 -14.10 -64.18
CA LEU A 27 -42.07 -15.17 -65.08
C LEU A 27 -43.02 -16.38 -65.02
N ALA A 28 -43.63 -16.64 -63.86
CA ALA A 28 -44.58 -17.73 -63.65
C ALA A 28 -45.99 -17.43 -64.19
N MET A 29 -46.36 -16.16 -64.39
CA MET A 29 -47.67 -15.77 -64.92
C MET A 29 -47.78 -15.98 -66.46
N PRO A 30 -48.87 -16.62 -66.96
CA PRO A 30 -49.12 -16.71 -68.40
C PRO A 30 -49.35 -15.32 -69.01
N LYS A 31 -48.91 -15.12 -70.27
CA LYS A 31 -48.97 -13.81 -70.97
C LYS A 31 -50.37 -13.18 -71.02
N SER A 32 -51.44 -13.98 -70.91
CA SER A 32 -52.84 -13.54 -70.88
C SER A 32 -53.30 -12.98 -69.53
N GLN A 33 -52.53 -13.16 -68.45
CA GLN A 33 -52.88 -12.77 -67.08
C GLN A 33 -51.92 -11.73 -66.48
N LYS A 34 -50.93 -11.27 -67.26
CA LYS A 34 -50.06 -10.16 -66.87
C LYS A 34 -50.87 -8.87 -66.75
N ARG A 35 -50.73 -8.18 -65.61
CA ARG A 35 -51.34 -6.86 -65.40
C ARG A 35 -50.68 -5.85 -66.36
N ALA A 36 -51.47 -4.94 -66.93
CA ALA A 36 -50.97 -3.93 -67.87
C ALA A 36 -50.01 -2.90 -67.23
N ASP A 37 -50.05 -2.76 -65.90
CA ASP A 37 -49.18 -1.89 -65.09
C ASP A 37 -48.00 -2.64 -64.42
N ALA A 38 -47.74 -3.91 -64.79
CA ALA A 38 -46.61 -4.64 -64.22
C ALA A 38 -45.29 -4.08 -64.76
N PRO A 39 -44.28 -3.80 -63.90
CA PRO A 39 -42.96 -3.34 -64.34
C PRO A 39 -42.34 -4.37 -65.30
N ASP A 40 -41.61 -3.92 -66.32
CA ASP A 40 -41.04 -4.84 -67.29
C ASP A 40 -40.03 -5.77 -66.60
N THR A 41 -40.01 -7.02 -67.03
CA THR A 41 -39.06 -8.04 -66.58
C THR A 41 -37.60 -7.62 -66.79
N THR A 42 -37.33 -6.79 -67.80
CA THR A 42 -36.01 -6.20 -68.02
C THR A 42 -35.65 -5.16 -66.96
N ASP A 43 -36.61 -4.32 -66.56
CA ASP A 43 -36.40 -3.25 -65.58
C ASP A 43 -36.17 -3.84 -64.18
N LEU A 44 -36.91 -4.91 -63.82
CA LEU A 44 -36.69 -5.67 -62.59
C LEU A 44 -35.31 -6.35 -62.56
N MET A 45 -34.84 -6.85 -63.71
CA MET A 45 -33.51 -7.44 -63.82
C MET A 45 -32.41 -6.39 -63.69
N GLU A 46 -32.58 -5.22 -64.29
CA GLU A 46 -31.64 -4.09 -64.17
C GLU A 46 -31.56 -3.59 -62.72
N LEU A 47 -32.71 -3.45 -62.05
CA LEU A 47 -32.77 -3.07 -60.63
C LEU A 47 -32.10 -4.12 -59.72
N LEU A 48 -32.25 -5.42 -60.03
CA LEU A 48 -31.57 -6.48 -59.30
C LEU A 48 -30.04 -6.41 -59.47
N ILE A 49 -29.57 -6.09 -60.67
CA ILE A 49 -28.14 -5.90 -60.94
C ILE A 49 -27.61 -4.67 -60.19
N GLU A 50 -28.36 -3.57 -60.18
CA GLU A 50 -28.01 -2.37 -59.41
C GLU A 50 -27.87 -2.69 -57.92
N LYS A 51 -28.84 -3.43 -57.35
CA LYS A 51 -28.80 -3.84 -55.93
C LYS A 51 -27.66 -4.81 -55.63
N ASP A 52 -27.33 -5.72 -56.53
CA ASP A 52 -26.15 -6.59 -56.40
C ASP A 52 -24.84 -5.77 -56.39
N THR A 53 -24.74 -4.73 -57.22
CA THR A 53 -23.58 -3.82 -57.17
C THR A 53 -23.51 -3.03 -55.86
N GLU A 54 -24.65 -2.55 -55.36
CA GLU A 54 -24.75 -1.85 -54.07
C GLU A 54 -24.29 -2.74 -52.90
N VAL A 55 -24.70 -4.03 -52.88
CA VAL A 55 -24.23 -5.00 -51.87
C VAL A 55 -22.71 -5.20 -51.94
N LYS A 56 -22.15 -5.33 -53.15
CA LYS A 56 -20.70 -5.53 -53.33
C LYS A 56 -19.90 -4.34 -52.80
N GLU A 57 -20.37 -3.11 -53.02
CA GLU A 57 -19.74 -1.90 -52.48
C GLU A 57 -19.83 -1.81 -50.95
N LEU A 58 -21.00 -2.15 -50.39
CA LEU A 58 -21.20 -2.18 -48.94
C LEU A 58 -20.33 -3.24 -48.27
N LEU A 59 -20.17 -4.42 -48.89
CA LEU A 59 -19.28 -5.47 -48.39
C LEU A 59 -17.82 -5.04 -48.38
N LYS A 60 -17.36 -4.34 -49.42
CA LYS A 60 -16.00 -3.77 -49.47
C LYS A 60 -15.79 -2.77 -48.33
N THR A 61 -16.78 -1.90 -48.10
CA THR A 61 -16.74 -0.92 -47.00
C THR A 61 -16.72 -1.63 -45.63
N ALA A 62 -17.49 -2.70 -45.46
CA ALA A 62 -17.48 -3.50 -44.24
C ALA A 62 -16.12 -4.18 -43.97
N GLU A 63 -15.43 -4.65 -45.03
CA GLU A 63 -14.08 -5.22 -44.91
C GLU A 63 -13.05 -4.16 -44.46
N GLU A 64 -13.15 -2.94 -44.98
CA GLU A 64 -12.30 -1.82 -44.56
C GLU A 64 -12.56 -1.46 -43.08
N GLN A 65 -13.83 -1.43 -42.67
CA GLN A 65 -14.22 -1.20 -41.27
C GLN A 65 -13.69 -2.30 -40.34
N ASP A 66 -13.73 -3.57 -40.74
CA ASP A 66 -13.17 -4.69 -39.96
C ASP A 66 -11.65 -4.56 -39.76
N LYS A 67 -10.90 -4.15 -40.80
CA LYS A 67 -9.46 -3.89 -40.69
C LYS A 67 -9.15 -2.78 -39.69
N VAL A 68 -9.92 -1.69 -39.72
CA VAL A 68 -9.78 -0.58 -38.76
C VAL A 68 -10.14 -1.04 -37.35
N GLN A 69 -11.22 -1.81 -37.18
CA GLN A 69 -11.66 -2.31 -35.89
C GLN A 69 -10.60 -3.21 -35.24
N LYS A 70 -9.98 -4.10 -36.01
CA LYS A 70 -8.84 -4.92 -35.53
C LYS A 70 -7.67 -4.06 -35.05
N GLY A 71 -7.37 -2.98 -35.76
CA GLY A 71 -6.36 -2.00 -35.33
C GLY A 71 -6.74 -1.30 -34.03
N MET A 72 -8.01 -0.87 -33.90
CA MET A 72 -8.53 -0.26 -32.67
C MET A 72 -8.46 -1.22 -31.48
N ASP A 73 -8.82 -2.48 -31.67
CA ASP A 73 -8.82 -3.49 -30.61
C ASP A 73 -7.39 -3.78 -30.13
N GLY A 74 -6.43 -3.87 -31.06
CA GLY A 74 -5.01 -3.98 -30.73
C GLY A 74 -4.50 -2.79 -29.93
N LEU A 75 -4.84 -1.57 -30.35
CA LEU A 75 -4.42 -0.35 -29.67
C LEU A 75 -5.07 -0.25 -28.27
N ARG A 76 -6.35 -0.61 -28.15
CA ARG A 76 -7.06 -0.65 -26.86
C ARG A 76 -6.42 -1.65 -25.90
N ALA A 77 -5.97 -2.81 -26.39
CA ALA A 77 -5.26 -3.79 -25.59
C ALA A 77 -3.89 -3.25 -25.10
N GLU A 78 -3.15 -2.55 -25.96
CA GLU A 78 -1.88 -1.93 -25.57
C GLU A 78 -2.06 -0.81 -24.54
N VAL A 79 -3.08 0.05 -24.70
CA VAL A 79 -3.44 1.07 -23.72
C VAL A 79 -3.76 0.43 -22.37
N HIS A 80 -4.59 -0.62 -22.36
CA HIS A 80 -4.94 -1.32 -21.12
C HIS A 80 -3.70 -1.94 -20.43
N LYS A 81 -2.76 -2.48 -21.21
CA LYS A 81 -1.49 -3.00 -20.69
C LYS A 81 -0.65 -1.89 -20.05
N ARG A 82 -0.50 -0.76 -20.75
CA ARG A 82 0.25 0.41 -20.27
C ARG A 82 -0.37 0.99 -19.00
N ASP A 83 -1.69 1.09 -18.94
CA ASP A 83 -2.41 1.56 -17.75
C ASP A 83 -2.18 0.65 -16.54
N ALA A 84 -2.14 -0.67 -16.75
CA ALA A 84 -1.82 -1.62 -15.70
C ALA A 84 -0.37 -1.46 -15.19
N GLU A 85 0.59 -1.27 -16.11
CA GLU A 85 2.00 -1.00 -15.78
C GLU A 85 2.14 0.30 -14.98
N ILE A 86 1.46 1.38 -15.39
CA ILE A 86 1.46 2.68 -14.69
C ILE A 86 0.89 2.54 -13.28
N LYS A 87 -0.25 1.85 -13.11
CA LYS A 87 -0.85 1.63 -11.80
C LYS A 87 0.09 0.86 -10.86
N GLN A 88 0.77 -0.17 -11.38
CA GLN A 88 1.73 -0.91 -10.59
C GLN A 88 2.93 -0.05 -10.20
N LEU A 89 3.46 0.75 -11.13
CA LEU A 89 4.56 1.67 -10.84
C LEU A 89 4.17 2.70 -9.78
N GLN A 90 2.97 3.27 -9.88
CA GLN A 90 2.44 4.20 -8.88
C GLN A 90 2.36 3.56 -7.48
N ARG A 91 1.92 2.30 -7.39
CA ARG A 91 1.87 1.57 -6.12
C ARG A 91 3.26 1.43 -5.50
N VAL A 92 4.23 0.97 -6.29
CA VAL A 92 5.61 0.78 -5.83
C VAL A 92 6.25 2.11 -5.40
N LEU A 93 5.99 3.20 -6.11
CA LEU A 93 6.50 4.52 -5.74
C LEU A 93 5.92 5.01 -4.40
N LYS A 94 4.63 4.81 -4.13
CA LYS A 94 4.03 5.14 -2.84
C LYS A 94 4.59 4.31 -1.69
N GLU A 95 4.86 3.03 -1.94
CA GLU A 95 5.52 2.15 -0.97
C GLU A 95 6.95 2.61 -0.67
N ALA A 96 7.71 2.94 -1.72
CA ALA A 96 9.07 3.47 -1.59
C ALA A 96 9.09 4.82 -0.84
N GLU A 97 8.15 5.71 -1.12
CA GLU A 97 7.97 6.97 -0.40
C GLU A 97 7.76 6.74 1.11
N THR A 98 6.89 5.79 1.46
CA THR A 98 6.59 5.46 2.86
C THR A 98 7.83 4.91 3.58
N ILE A 99 8.56 3.99 2.94
CA ILE A 99 9.81 3.43 3.50
C ILE A 99 10.84 4.55 3.67
N MET A 100 10.98 5.44 2.69
CA MET A 100 11.95 6.53 2.77
C MET A 100 11.59 7.54 3.87
N ALA A 101 10.31 7.90 4.01
CA ALA A 101 9.85 8.80 5.05
C ALA A 101 10.15 8.24 6.46
N THR A 102 9.87 6.96 6.68
CA THR A 102 10.18 6.29 7.96
C THR A 102 11.68 6.19 8.21
N ALA A 103 12.48 5.86 7.20
CA ALA A 103 13.94 5.81 7.31
C ALA A 103 14.54 7.18 7.67
N VAL A 104 14.06 8.26 7.03
CA VAL A 104 14.51 9.63 7.31
C VAL A 104 14.13 10.04 8.74
N TYR A 105 12.91 9.72 9.18
CA TYR A 105 12.48 10.00 10.55
C TYR A 105 13.37 9.30 11.58
N GLN A 106 13.62 8.00 11.40
CA GLN A 106 14.51 7.23 12.28
C GLN A 106 15.95 7.76 12.25
N ALA A 107 16.46 8.14 11.08
CA ALA A 107 17.80 8.72 10.96
C ALA A 107 17.92 10.05 11.73
N LYS A 108 16.89 10.91 11.67
CA LYS A 108 16.84 12.16 12.45
C LYS A 108 16.83 11.90 13.95
N GLN A 109 16.03 10.93 14.41
CA GLN A 109 16.03 10.54 15.83
C GLN A 109 17.40 10.03 16.28
N LYS A 110 18.04 9.14 15.50
CA LYS A 110 19.38 8.64 15.80
C LYS A 110 20.41 9.76 15.85
N LEU A 111 20.35 10.70 14.90
CA LEU A 111 21.25 11.86 14.89
C LEU A 111 21.06 12.75 16.13
N SER A 112 19.82 12.95 16.57
CA SER A 112 19.52 13.67 17.81
C SER A 112 20.12 12.97 19.03
N ALA A 113 19.97 11.64 19.13
CA ALA A 113 20.56 10.85 20.21
C ALA A 113 22.09 10.92 20.21
N VAL A 114 22.72 10.86 19.03
CA VAL A 114 24.18 11.02 18.89
C VAL A 114 24.63 12.41 19.35
N ARG A 115 23.93 13.48 18.95
CA ARG A 115 24.24 14.85 19.42
C ARG A 115 24.10 14.98 20.93
N GLN A 116 23.05 14.40 21.52
CA GLN A 116 22.87 14.39 22.97
C GLN A 116 24.01 13.63 23.68
N ALA A 117 24.44 12.49 23.15
CA ALA A 117 25.56 11.72 23.68
C ALA A 117 26.91 12.45 23.53
N GLN A 118 27.10 13.20 22.44
CA GLN A 118 28.28 14.04 22.24
C GLN A 118 28.34 15.19 23.26
N ASN A 119 27.20 15.83 23.55
CA ASN A 119 27.13 16.87 24.57
C ASN A 119 27.37 16.31 25.99
N ASN A 120 26.85 15.11 26.27
CA ASN A 120 27.02 14.42 27.56
C ASN A 120 28.14 13.37 27.50
N ARG A 121 29.31 13.76 27.00
CA ARG A 121 30.43 12.82 26.84
C ARG A 121 31.01 12.48 28.22
N ILE A 122 30.82 11.24 28.66
CA ILE A 122 31.41 10.71 29.89
C ILE A 122 32.75 10.05 29.53
N SER A 123 33.78 10.28 30.34
CA SER A 123 35.08 9.60 30.16
C SER A 123 34.92 8.09 30.41
N SER A 124 35.52 7.27 29.55
CA SER A 124 35.56 5.82 29.77
C SER A 124 36.24 5.46 31.10
N GLU A 125 37.21 6.27 31.54
CA GLU A 125 37.88 6.09 32.83
C GLU A 125 36.94 6.34 34.01
N GLU A 126 36.06 7.34 33.93
CA GLU A 126 35.05 7.59 34.96
C GLU A 126 34.00 6.48 35.01
N LEU A 127 33.57 5.97 33.84
CA LEU A 127 32.68 4.81 33.77
C LEU A 127 33.33 3.57 34.40
N ILE A 128 34.62 3.32 34.13
CA ILE A 128 35.36 2.19 34.71
C ILE A 128 35.51 2.35 36.22
N LYS A 129 35.90 3.54 36.70
CA LYS A 129 36.03 3.83 38.14
C LYS A 129 34.70 3.69 38.86
N TYR A 130 33.62 4.23 38.27
CA TYR A 130 32.28 4.14 38.84
C TYR A 130 31.77 2.70 38.84
N ALA A 131 31.95 1.96 37.75
CA ALA A 131 31.62 0.54 37.64
C ALA A 131 32.38 -0.31 38.66
N HIS A 132 33.68 -0.05 38.85
CA HIS A 132 34.47 -0.71 39.88
C HIS A 132 33.96 -0.37 41.28
N ARG A 133 33.64 0.90 41.54
CA ARG A 133 33.08 1.35 42.83
C ARG A 133 31.78 0.64 43.17
N ILE A 134 30.81 0.62 42.25
CA ILE A 134 29.51 -0.07 42.50
C ILE A 134 29.68 -1.59 42.66
N SER A 135 30.65 -2.19 41.95
CA SER A 135 30.96 -3.61 42.05
C SER A 135 31.64 -3.96 43.37
N ALA A 136 32.58 -3.13 43.84
CA ALA A 136 33.30 -3.33 45.10
C ALA A 136 32.44 -3.01 46.32
N SER A 137 31.49 -2.07 46.21
CA SER A 137 30.64 -1.64 47.32
C SER A 137 29.39 -2.49 47.52
N ASN A 138 29.26 -3.64 46.83
CA ASN A 138 28.08 -4.53 46.89
C ASN A 138 26.73 -3.80 46.65
N ALA A 139 26.72 -2.66 45.96
CA ALA A 139 25.60 -1.71 45.91
C ALA A 139 24.60 -1.97 44.77
N VAL A 140 24.82 -3.01 43.96
CA VAL A 140 24.00 -3.28 42.76
C VAL A 140 22.81 -4.18 43.08
N ALA A 141 23.03 -5.27 43.81
CA ALA A 141 21.99 -6.23 44.20
C ALA A 141 22.44 -7.08 45.39
N ALA A 142 21.49 -7.55 46.19
CA ALA A 142 21.77 -8.49 47.27
C ALA A 142 22.17 -9.86 46.69
N PRO A 143 23.29 -10.47 47.13
CA PRO A 143 23.62 -11.83 46.74
C PRO A 143 22.50 -12.83 47.10
N PRO A 144 22.31 -13.93 46.34
CA PRO A 144 21.30 -14.96 46.67
C PRO A 144 21.46 -15.61 48.05
N THR A 145 22.66 -15.51 48.64
CA THR A 145 22.99 -16.02 49.98
C THR A 145 22.98 -14.93 51.06
N TRP A 146 22.51 -13.72 50.74
CA TRP A 146 22.45 -12.61 51.68
C TRP A 146 21.42 -12.88 52.79
N GLY A 147 21.81 -12.62 54.04
CA GLY A 147 20.95 -12.76 55.21
C GLY A 147 21.24 -11.69 56.27
N PRO A 148 20.38 -11.58 57.30
CA PRO A 148 20.57 -10.63 58.39
C PRO A 148 21.95 -10.83 59.07
N GLY A 149 22.80 -9.80 59.03
CA GLY A 149 24.18 -9.86 59.53
C GLY A 149 25.26 -9.97 58.45
N ASP A 150 24.91 -10.20 57.18
CA ASP A 150 25.86 -10.15 56.06
C ASP A 150 26.17 -8.69 55.67
N ALA A 151 27.46 -8.36 55.68
CA ALA A 151 27.97 -7.04 55.34
C ALA A 151 27.76 -6.66 53.86
N ARG A 152 27.53 -7.64 52.97
CA ARG A 152 27.34 -7.44 51.52
C ARG A 152 25.89 -7.08 51.19
N ARG A 153 25.40 -5.96 51.73
CA ARG A 153 24.03 -5.45 51.50
C ARG A 153 24.02 -4.36 50.41
N PRO A 154 22.97 -4.29 49.58
CA PRO A 154 22.87 -3.30 48.50
C PRO A 154 22.33 -1.94 48.97
N TYR A 155 22.09 -1.74 50.27
CA TYR A 155 21.50 -0.53 50.83
C TYR A 155 22.24 -0.02 52.08
N PRO A 156 22.15 1.27 52.41
CA PRO A 156 22.73 1.84 53.62
C PRO A 156 22.09 1.29 54.91
N THR A 157 22.88 1.07 55.96
CA THR A 157 22.37 0.74 57.31
C THR A 157 21.75 1.93 58.02
N ASP A 158 20.90 1.67 59.01
CA ASP A 158 20.37 2.69 59.93
C ASP A 158 21.46 3.50 60.64
N LEU A 159 22.61 2.89 60.92
CA LEU A 159 23.74 3.60 61.50
C LEU A 159 24.38 4.54 60.46
N GLU A 160 24.66 4.07 59.24
CA GLU A 160 25.17 4.89 58.13
C GLU A 160 24.20 6.02 57.75
N MET A 161 22.88 5.77 57.79
CA MET A 161 21.86 6.80 57.57
C MET A 161 21.85 7.83 58.71
N ARG A 162 21.98 7.41 59.97
CA ARG A 162 22.05 8.32 61.13
C ARG A 162 23.32 9.17 61.16
N HIS A 163 24.43 8.64 60.66
CA HIS A 163 25.67 9.40 60.49
C HIS A 163 25.75 10.14 59.15
N SER A 164 24.72 10.03 58.30
CA SER A 164 24.70 10.76 57.03
C SER A 164 24.50 12.26 57.26
N PHE A 165 24.98 13.05 56.31
CA PHE A 165 24.79 14.51 56.30
C PHE A 165 23.31 14.92 56.40
N LEU A 166 22.40 14.08 55.89
CA LEU A 166 20.95 14.31 55.96
C LEU A 166 20.42 14.21 57.41
N SER A 167 20.98 13.33 58.24
CA SER A 167 20.55 13.12 59.63
C SER A 167 21.22 14.09 60.61
N MET A 168 22.45 14.52 60.32
CA MET A 168 23.21 15.44 61.17
C MET A 168 22.83 16.92 60.97
N GLY A 169 21.99 17.25 59.98
CA GLY A 169 21.55 18.61 59.69
C GLY A 169 22.65 19.54 59.17
N THR A 170 23.86 19.02 58.94
CA THR A 170 24.99 19.77 58.39
C THR A 170 25.00 19.61 56.88
N PHE A 171 24.26 20.46 56.19
CA PHE A 171 24.47 20.65 54.76
C PHE A 171 25.75 21.48 54.59
N PRO A 172 26.79 20.99 53.89
CA PRO A 172 27.84 21.87 53.42
C PRO A 172 27.17 22.87 52.48
N GLU A 173 27.30 24.17 52.76
CA GLU A 173 26.87 25.21 51.84
C GLU A 173 27.55 24.95 50.49
N ALA A 174 26.74 24.57 49.50
CA ALA A 174 27.22 24.22 48.18
C ALA A 174 27.83 25.48 47.55
N SER A 175 29.16 25.59 47.61
CA SER A 175 29.91 26.61 46.91
C SER A 175 29.52 26.58 45.43
N SER A 176 28.80 27.63 45.04
CA SER A 176 28.48 28.09 43.69
C SER A 176 29.34 27.52 42.56
N THR A 177 28.76 26.66 41.72
CA THR A 177 28.96 26.71 40.26
C THR A 177 27.84 25.99 39.50
N THR A 178 27.08 26.81 38.78
CA THR A 178 26.42 26.60 37.48
C THR A 178 25.09 25.82 37.36
N SER A 179 24.11 26.62 36.90
CA SER A 179 22.89 26.34 36.12
C SER A 179 21.70 25.64 36.77
N ALA A 180 20.74 26.51 37.12
CA ALA A 180 19.32 26.25 37.35
C ALA A 180 18.71 25.15 36.47
N THR A 181 18.03 24.20 37.11
CA THR A 181 16.84 23.54 36.58
C THR A 181 15.92 23.25 37.75
N SER A 182 14.68 23.72 37.63
CA SER A 182 13.58 23.61 38.58
C SER A 182 13.45 22.23 39.23
N THR A 183 13.46 22.20 40.56
CA THR A 183 13.00 21.06 41.35
C THR A 183 11.47 20.91 41.22
N PRO A 184 10.93 19.76 40.78
CA PRO A 184 9.54 19.47 41.04
C PRO A 184 9.40 19.06 42.52
N SER A 185 8.50 19.73 43.23
CA SER A 185 8.14 19.42 44.62
C SER A 185 7.80 17.94 44.80
N LEU A 186 8.52 17.28 45.70
CA LEU A 186 8.35 15.87 46.10
C LEU A 186 6.99 15.57 46.77
N ALA A 187 6.16 16.60 47.02
CA ALA A 187 4.85 16.44 47.64
C ALA A 187 3.75 15.91 46.69
N ARG A 188 4.00 15.84 45.37
CA ARG A 188 2.95 15.46 44.40
C ARG A 188 2.91 13.97 44.02
N LEU A 189 3.87 13.16 44.47
CA LEU A 189 4.00 11.77 44.02
C LEU A 189 3.12 10.78 44.80
N TYR A 190 2.55 11.16 45.94
CA TYR A 190 1.78 10.23 46.80
C TYR A 190 0.24 10.25 46.59
N SER A 191 -0.29 11.01 45.62
CA SER A 191 -1.76 11.16 45.49
C SER A 191 -2.36 10.65 44.18
N GLN A 192 -1.64 9.89 43.36
CA GLN A 192 -2.25 9.38 42.12
C GLN A 192 -1.78 7.97 41.76
N GLU A 193 -2.22 7.00 42.55
CA GLU A 193 -2.20 5.60 42.12
C GLU A 193 -3.56 4.96 42.43
N SER A 194 -4.47 5.09 41.47
CA SER A 194 -5.69 4.31 41.35
C SER A 194 -6.17 4.42 39.91
N GLN A 195 -5.64 3.57 39.02
CA GLN A 195 -6.35 2.87 37.93
C GLN A 195 -5.37 1.96 37.15
N PRO A 196 -5.77 0.71 36.80
CA PRO A 196 -4.90 -0.22 36.11
C PRO A 196 -5.05 -0.10 34.58
N SER A 197 -3.94 0.02 33.85
CA SER A 197 -3.93 -0.09 32.39
C SER A 197 -3.22 -1.38 31.96
N SER A 198 -4.04 -2.37 31.64
CA SER A 198 -3.72 -3.56 30.86
C SER A 198 -3.15 -3.22 29.48
N HIS A 199 -2.06 -3.86 29.03
CA HIS A 199 -1.86 -4.37 27.65
C HIS A 199 -0.57 -5.23 27.52
N PRO A 200 -0.49 -6.12 26.51
CA PRO A 200 0.08 -7.46 26.66
C PRO A 200 1.53 -7.61 26.18
N HIS A 201 2.29 -8.48 26.87
CA HIS A 201 3.62 -8.92 26.46
C HIS A 201 3.52 -10.11 25.49
N HIS A 202 3.91 -9.91 24.23
CA HIS A 202 4.15 -11.01 23.29
C HIS A 202 5.44 -11.74 23.65
N HIS A 203 5.32 -13.03 23.97
CA HIS A 203 6.40 -13.97 24.21
C HIS A 203 6.85 -14.60 22.88
N TYR A 204 8.09 -14.36 22.45
CA TYR A 204 8.72 -15.15 21.38
C TYR A 204 9.40 -16.36 22.02
N GLN A 205 8.76 -17.52 21.90
CA GLN A 205 9.34 -18.80 22.30
C GLN A 205 10.14 -19.38 21.13
N THR A 206 11.43 -19.56 21.34
CA THR A 206 12.34 -20.21 20.38
C THR A 206 12.15 -21.72 20.45
N GLN A 207 11.64 -22.35 19.39
CA GLN A 207 11.63 -23.81 19.26
C GLN A 207 13.01 -24.29 18.80
N GLN A 208 13.75 -24.95 19.69
CA GLN A 208 14.76 -25.94 19.32
C GLN A 208 14.27 -27.30 19.79
N GLN A 209 13.73 -28.11 18.89
CA GLN A 209 13.79 -29.58 18.93
C GLN A 209 13.02 -30.18 17.75
N GLN A 210 13.74 -30.61 16.71
CA GLN A 210 13.49 -31.87 15.98
C GLN A 210 14.51 -32.01 14.85
N GLN A 211 15.65 -32.62 15.17
CA GLN A 211 16.42 -33.37 14.18
C GLN A 211 17.14 -34.51 14.89
N GLN A 212 16.35 -35.53 15.24
CA GLN A 212 16.82 -36.87 15.51
C GLN A 212 15.67 -37.83 15.17
N GLN A 213 15.54 -38.10 13.86
CA GLN A 213 15.06 -39.36 13.28
C GLN A 213 14.94 -39.17 11.77
N GLN A 214 16.04 -39.48 11.08
CA GLN A 214 16.10 -40.34 9.89
C GLN A 214 17.56 -40.57 9.53
#